data_AF-A0A662J0N9-F1
#
_entry.id   AF-A0A662J0N9-F1
#
_cell.length_a   1.000
_cell.length_b   1.000
_cell.length_c   1.000
_cell.angle_alpha   90.00
_cell.angle_beta   90.00
_cell.angle_gamma   90.00
#
_symmetry.space_group_name_H-M   'P 1'
#
loop_
_entity.id
_entity.type
_entity.pdbx_description
1 polymer ?
#
loop_
_entity_poly.entity_id
_entity_poly.type
_entity_poly.pdbx_seq_one_letter_code
_entity_poly.pdbx_strand_id
1 'polypeptide(L)'
;MEQVEARSRKLVFPFTAIVGLDKAKLALLCAAVNPLIGGVLLRGDKGTGKSTLVRALANVLPDIEVVAGCPFNCNPHDPLEMCDACHERWARGEELPVSKRRMRVVDLPLSITVDRLVGTLDIE
;
A
#
# COMPACT_ATOMS: atom_id res chain seq x y z
N MET A 1 20.97 -18.86 -5.24
CA MET A 1 19.84 -18.20 -4.55
C MET A 1 19.69 -16.80 -5.17
N GLU A 2 19.37 -16.58 -6.45
CA GLU A 2 18.32 -17.12 -7.33
C GLU A 2 16.94 -17.17 -6.66
N GLN A 3 15.89 -16.44 -7.06
CA GLN A 3 15.67 -15.52 -8.18
C GLN A 3 14.71 -14.40 -7.73
N VAL A 4 15.09 -13.14 -7.91
CA VAL A 4 14.16 -12.00 -7.77
C VAL A 4 13.45 -11.85 -9.12
N GLU A 5 12.23 -12.41 -9.19
CA GLU A 5 11.37 -12.38 -10.37
C GLU A 5 11.24 -10.98 -10.98
N ALA A 6 11.80 -10.83 -12.17
CA ALA A 6 11.71 -9.65 -13.01
C ALA A 6 10.29 -9.47 -13.57
N ARG A 7 9.39 -8.86 -12.79
CA ARG A 7 8.11 -8.33 -13.31
C ARG A 7 8.22 -6.82 -13.49
N SER A 8 8.32 -6.40 -14.77
CA SER A 8 8.19 -5.02 -15.27
C SER A 8 8.51 -3.94 -14.24
N ARG A 9 9.81 -3.67 -14.04
CA ARG A 9 10.27 -2.55 -13.23
C ARG A 9 9.85 -1.27 -13.94
N LYS A 10 8.59 -0.84 -13.78
CA LYS A 10 8.18 0.53 -14.10
C LYS A 10 9.24 1.41 -13.45
N LEU A 11 10.00 2.13 -14.26
CA LEU A 11 11.01 3.05 -13.77
C LEU A 11 10.27 4.13 -12.98
N VAL A 12 10.19 3.94 -11.67
CA VAL A 12 9.68 4.94 -10.74
C VAL A 12 10.85 5.84 -10.40
N PHE A 13 10.62 7.14 -10.53
CA PHE A 13 11.61 8.15 -10.23
C PHE A 13 12.00 8.11 -8.74
N PRO A 14 13.30 8.18 -8.37
CA PRO A 14 13.71 8.08 -6.97
C PRO A 14 13.15 9.22 -6.11
N PHE A 15 12.68 8.90 -4.90
CA PHE A 15 12.07 9.89 -4.00
C PHE A 15 13.03 11.02 -3.61
N THR A 16 14.29 10.67 -3.36
CA THR A 16 15.36 11.61 -3.01
C THR A 16 15.82 12.48 -4.17
N ALA A 17 15.62 12.04 -5.42
CA ALA A 17 15.99 12.79 -6.62
C ALA A 17 14.97 13.86 -7.01
N ILE A 18 13.78 13.88 -6.37
CA ILE A 18 12.76 14.90 -6.63
C ILE A 18 13.23 16.21 -6.03
N VAL A 19 13.41 17.24 -6.85
CA VAL A 19 13.87 18.56 -6.38
C VAL A 19 12.69 19.35 -5.77
N GLY A 20 12.93 20.00 -4.63
CA GLY A 20 11.92 20.78 -3.91
C GLY A 20 10.85 19.91 -3.23
N LEU A 21 9.65 20.48 -3.07
CA LEU A 21 8.49 19.84 -2.42
C LEU A 21 8.77 19.37 -0.98
N ASP A 22 9.65 20.04 -0.25
CA ASP A 22 10.15 19.57 1.05
C ASP A 22 9.04 19.40 2.09
N LYS A 23 8.06 20.32 2.11
CA LYS A 23 6.87 20.19 2.96
C LYS A 23 6.02 18.97 2.60
N ALA A 24 5.87 18.66 1.31
CA ALA A 24 5.10 17.50 0.86
C ALA A 24 5.84 16.18 1.18
N LYS A 25 7.16 16.14 0.99
CA LYS A 25 7.99 15.00 1.39
C LYS A 25 7.87 14.74 2.89
N LEU A 26 8.02 15.79 3.71
CA LEU A 26 7.90 15.68 5.16
C LEU A 26 6.51 15.18 5.57
N ALA A 27 5.43 15.76 5.02
CA ALA A 27 4.07 15.32 5.34
C ALA A 27 3.84 13.84 5.01
N LEU A 28 4.34 13.38 3.86
CA LEU A 28 4.25 11.98 3.46
C LEU A 28 5.07 11.04 4.35
N LEU A 29 6.28 11.44 4.75
CA LEU A 29 7.09 10.67 5.68
C LEU A 29 6.43 10.58 7.06
N CYS A 30 5.87 11.67 7.57
CA CYS A 30 5.11 11.67 8.81
C CYS A 30 3.93 10.70 8.75
N ALA A 31 3.14 10.76 7.66
CA ALA A 31 2.01 9.86 7.45
C ALA A 31 2.42 8.38 7.33
N ALA A 32 3.62 8.11 6.79
CA ALA A 32 4.16 6.75 6.71
C ALA A 32 4.64 6.22 8.08
N VAL A 33 5.12 7.10 8.98
CA VAL A 33 5.53 6.73 10.33
C VAL A 33 4.33 6.55 11.26
N ASN A 34 3.35 7.46 11.19
CA ASN A 34 2.15 7.41 12.02
C ASN A 34 0.89 7.60 11.16
N PRO A 35 0.22 6.50 10.77
CA PRO A 35 -1.03 6.55 10.01
C PRO A 35 -2.17 7.30 10.71
N LEU A 36 -2.12 7.44 12.05
CA LEU A 36 -3.16 8.15 12.82
C LEU A 36 -3.15 9.66 12.59
N ILE A 37 -2.11 10.21 11.95
CA ILE A 37 -2.10 11.61 11.48
C ILE A 37 -3.22 11.83 10.44
N GLY A 38 -3.66 10.77 9.76
CA GLY A 38 -4.71 10.81 8.74
C GLY A 38 -4.16 11.05 7.34
N GLY A 39 -4.95 11.72 6.50
CA GLY A 39 -4.64 11.93 5.08
C GLY A 39 -3.77 13.16 4.81
N VAL A 40 -2.97 13.10 3.74
CA VAL A 40 -2.16 14.23 3.25
C VAL A 40 -2.82 14.86 2.02
N LEU A 41 -3.19 16.14 2.11
CA LEU A 41 -3.70 16.91 0.96
C LEU A 41 -2.56 17.64 0.24
N LEU A 42 -2.19 17.15 -0.95
CA LEU A 42 -1.17 17.78 -1.80
C LEU A 42 -1.81 18.78 -2.78
N ARG A 43 -1.68 20.09 -2.51
CA ARG A 43 -2.13 21.17 -3.41
C ARG A 43 -1.01 21.68 -4.31
N GLY A 44 -1.37 22.13 -5.51
CA GLY A 44 -0.47 22.82 -6.46
C GLY A 44 -0.93 22.63 -7.90
N ASP A 45 -0.22 23.22 -8.86
CA ASP A 45 -0.60 23.20 -10.28
C ASP A 45 -0.42 21.83 -10.96
N LYS A 46 -1.02 21.67 -12.14
CA LYS A 46 -0.79 20.48 -12.97
C LYS A 46 0.69 20.42 -13.35
N GLY A 47 1.29 19.23 -13.28
CA GLY A 47 2.69 19.00 -13.66
C GLY A 47 3.71 19.16 -12.53
N THR A 48 3.30 19.53 -11.31
CA THR A 48 4.24 19.68 -10.17
C THR A 48 4.72 18.35 -9.54
N GLY A 49 4.51 17.20 -10.20
CA GLY A 49 5.03 15.91 -9.72
C GLY A 49 4.36 15.30 -8.48
N LYS A 50 3.17 15.77 -8.06
CA LYS A 50 2.44 15.24 -6.87
C LYS A 50 2.28 13.71 -6.88
N SER A 51 1.75 13.16 -7.97
CA SER A 51 1.55 11.72 -8.13
C SER A 51 2.86 10.94 -8.25
N THR A 52 3.90 11.57 -8.82
CA THR A 52 5.25 11.02 -8.90
C THR A 52 5.86 10.88 -7.51
N LEU A 53 5.70 11.89 -6.65
CA LEU A 53 6.19 11.89 -5.28
C LEU A 53 5.60 10.74 -4.46
N VAL A 54 4.28 10.53 -4.53
CA VAL A 54 3.60 9.43 -3.83
C VAL A 54 4.08 8.06 -4.31
N ARG A 55 4.25 7.87 -5.63
CA ARG A 55 4.78 6.60 -6.19
C ARG A 55 6.23 6.36 -5.81
N ALA A 56 7.03 7.42 -5.77
CA ALA A 56 8.43 7.34 -5.38
C ALA A 56 8.59 6.91 -3.93
N LEU A 57 7.71 7.38 -3.04
CA LEU A 57 7.71 6.99 -1.62
C LEU A 57 7.49 5.48 -1.43
N ALA A 58 6.59 4.87 -2.20
CA ALA A 58 6.30 3.44 -2.09
C ALA A 58 7.51 2.53 -2.36
N ASN A 59 8.53 3.03 -3.08
CA ASN A 59 9.79 2.31 -3.29
C ASN A 59 10.82 2.51 -2.17
N VAL A 60 10.62 3.51 -1.31
CA VAL A 60 11.48 3.76 -0.14
C VAL A 60 11.03 2.93 1.05
N LEU A 61 9.72 2.67 1.14
CA LEU A 61 9.16 1.87 2.22
C LEU A 61 9.62 0.41 2.14
N PRO A 62 9.88 -0.23 3.29
CA PRO A 62 10.30 -1.62 3.32
C PRO A 62 9.16 -2.55 2.87
N ASP A 63 9.54 -3.77 2.52
CA ASP A 63 8.57 -4.83 2.30
C ASP A 63 7.89 -5.20 3.62
N ILE A 64 6.58 -5.44 3.56
CA ILE A 64 5.75 -5.86 4.70
C ILE A 64 5.50 -7.37 4.63
N GLU A 65 5.36 -8.00 5.80
CA GLU A 65 4.94 -9.39 5.92
C GLU A 65 3.42 -9.48 5.90
N VAL A 66 2.90 -10.35 5.05
CA VAL A 66 1.45 -10.51 4.85
C VAL A 66 1.09 -11.98 4.74
N VAL A 67 -0.13 -12.34 5.11
CA VAL A 67 -0.68 -13.67 4.85
C VAL A 67 -0.71 -13.94 3.35
N ALA A 68 -0.01 -14.99 2.91
CA ALA A 68 0.12 -15.36 1.51
C ALA A 68 -1.25 -15.70 0.92
N GLY A 69 -1.59 -15.03 -0.19
CA GLY A 69 -2.87 -15.21 -0.88
C GLY A 69 -4.03 -14.41 -0.30
N CYS A 70 -3.85 -13.68 0.81
CA CYS A 70 -4.90 -12.80 1.34
C CYS A 70 -5.08 -11.56 0.45
N PRO A 71 -6.30 -11.25 -0.03
CA PRO A 71 -6.55 -10.07 -0.86
C PRO A 71 -6.34 -8.74 -0.10
N PHE A 72 -6.45 -8.77 1.23
CA PHE A 72 -6.33 -7.61 2.11
C PHE A 72 -4.91 -7.39 2.65
N ASN A 73 -3.96 -8.26 2.32
CA ASN A 73 -2.60 -8.21 2.86
C ASN A 73 -2.54 -8.21 4.40
N CYS A 74 -3.39 -9.01 5.06
CA CYS A 74 -3.47 -9.07 6.53
C CYS A 74 -2.11 -9.36 7.18
N ASN A 75 -1.90 -8.74 8.35
CA ASN A 75 -0.74 -8.98 9.19
C ASN A 75 -0.83 -10.40 9.79
N PRO A 76 0.17 -11.28 9.58
CA PRO A 76 0.16 -12.64 10.12
C PRO A 76 0.41 -12.69 11.64
N HIS A 77 0.90 -11.60 12.24
CA HIS A 77 1.34 -11.56 13.64
C HIS A 77 0.37 -10.84 14.58
N ASP A 78 -0.63 -10.13 14.05
CA ASP A 78 -1.63 -9.41 14.85
C ASP A 78 -3.06 -9.82 14.46
N PRO A 79 -3.78 -10.58 15.32
CA PRO A 79 -5.17 -10.97 15.07
C PRO A 79 -6.15 -9.80 14.89
N LEU A 80 -5.87 -8.62 15.46
CA LEU A 80 -6.74 -7.44 15.30
C LEU A 80 -6.65 -6.81 13.91
N GLU A 81 -5.60 -7.14 13.14
CA GLU A 81 -5.36 -6.67 11.78
C GLU A 81 -5.67 -7.76 10.72
N MET A 82 -6.31 -8.85 11.13
CA MET A 82 -6.74 -9.93 10.25
C MET A 82 -8.17 -9.75 9.77
N CYS A 83 -8.44 -10.16 8.52
CA CYS A 83 -9.81 -10.36 8.05
C CYS A 83 -10.38 -11.66 8.63
N ASP A 84 -11.70 -11.83 8.57
CA ASP A 84 -12.43 -12.97 9.13
C ASP A 84 -11.81 -14.33 8.70
N ALA A 85 -11.52 -14.50 7.41
CA ALA A 85 -10.95 -15.74 6.89
C ALA A 85 -9.53 -16.05 7.42
N CYS A 86 -8.69 -15.03 7.62
CA CYS A 86 -7.36 -15.23 8.20
C CYS A 86 -7.45 -15.48 9.71
N HIS A 87 -8.34 -14.75 10.39
CA HIS A 87 -8.58 -14.89 11.81
C HIS A 87 -9.13 -16.28 12.17
N GLU A 88 -10.09 -16.82 11.40
CA GLU A 88 -10.63 -18.17 11.61
C GLU A 88 -9.57 -19.28 11.46
N ARG A 89 -8.63 -19.12 10.53
CA ARG A 89 -7.51 -20.07 10.35
C ARG A 89 -6.53 -19.98 11.51
N TRP A 90 -6.19 -18.76 11.92
CA TRP A 90 -5.37 -18.53 13.10
C TRP A 90 -6.01 -19.10 14.38
N ALA A 91 -7.32 -18.88 14.58
CA ALA A 91 -8.07 -19.40 15.73
C ALA A 91 -8.14 -20.93 15.77
N ARG A 92 -8.07 -21.60 14.61
CA ARG A 92 -7.93 -23.06 14.51
C ARG A 92 -6.52 -23.58 14.83
N GLY A 93 -5.55 -22.68 15.07
CA GLY A 93 -4.16 -23.03 15.29
C GLY A 93 -3.41 -23.41 14.02
N GLU A 94 -3.92 -23.04 12.84
CA GLU A 94 -3.22 -23.26 11.58
C GLU A 94 -2.04 -22.29 11.42
N GLU A 95 -0.92 -22.77 10.88
CA GLU A 95 0.17 -21.89 10.47
C GLU A 95 -0.25 -21.09 9.23
N LEU A 96 -0.32 -19.76 9.39
CA LEU A 96 -0.60 -18.86 8.29
C LEU A 96 0.65 -18.75 7.40
N PRO A 97 0.54 -19.04 6.09
CA PRO A 97 1.68 -18.89 5.20
C PRO A 97 2.04 -17.40 5.09
N VAL A 98 3.31 -17.05 5.28
CA VAL A 98 3.79 -15.66 5.24
C VAL A 98 4.50 -15.38 3.92
N SER A 99 4.22 -14.22 3.33
CA SER A 99 4.93 -13.71 2.16
C SER A 99 5.34 -12.24 2.36
N LYS A 100 6.46 -11.83 1.78
CA LYS A 100 6.86 -10.42 1.74
C LYS A 100 6.25 -9.73 0.54
N ARG A 101 5.65 -8.56 0.75
CA ARG A 101 5.05 -7.73 -0.29
C ARG A 101 5.52 -6.30 -0.17
N ARG A 102 5.77 -5.67 -1.32
CA ARG A 102 6.09 -4.24 -1.37
C ARG A 102 4.82 -3.42 -1.21
N MET A 103 4.96 -2.21 -0.66
CA MET A 103 3.87 -1.24 -0.60
C MET A 103 3.29 -0.98 -2.01
N ARG A 104 1.96 -0.93 -2.10
CA ARG A 104 1.24 -0.67 -3.35
C ARG A 104 0.59 0.69 -3.33
N VAL A 105 0.75 1.45 -4.41
CA VAL A 105 -0.04 2.66 -4.67
C VAL A 105 -1.21 2.27 -5.55
N VAL A 106 -2.42 2.57 -5.08
CA VAL A 106 -3.66 2.37 -5.83
C VAL A 106 -4.21 3.76 -6.18
N ASP A 107 -4.50 3.97 -7.46
CA ASP A 107 -5.11 5.21 -7.92
C ASP A 107 -6.63 5.11 -7.87
N LEU A 108 -7.26 6.11 -7.26
CA LEU A 108 -8.71 6.25 -7.23
C LEU A 108 -9.16 7.21 -8.35
N PRO A 109 -9.74 6.72 -9.45
CA PRO A 109 -10.23 7.60 -10.52
C PRO A 109 -11.51 8.32 -10.08
N LEU A 110 -11.73 9.51 -10.64
CA LEU A 110 -12.91 10.33 -10.32
C LEU A 110 -14.24 9.67 -10.70
N SER A 111 -14.25 8.81 -11.72
CA SER A 111 -15.43 8.14 -12.23
C SER A 111 -15.64 6.73 -11.64
N ILE A 112 -15.11 6.47 -10.42
CA ILE A 112 -15.29 5.18 -9.76
C ILE A 112 -16.68 5.08 -9.11
N THR A 113 -17.34 3.93 -9.29
CA THR A 113 -18.57 3.61 -8.54
C THR A 113 -18.22 3.18 -7.12
N VAL A 114 -19.14 3.41 -6.17
CA VAL A 114 -18.95 2.98 -4.78
C VAL A 114 -18.73 1.46 -4.72
N ASP A 115 -19.50 0.70 -5.48
CA ASP A 115 -19.38 -0.77 -5.59
C ASP A 115 -17.99 -1.24 -6.00
N ARG A 116 -17.32 -0.50 -6.89
CA ARG A 116 -15.94 -0.82 -7.31
C ARG A 116 -14.90 -0.44 -6.24
N LEU A 117 -15.24 0.48 -5.34
CA LEU A 117 -14.36 0.92 -4.26
C LEU A 117 -14.49 0.03 -3.02
N VAL A 118 -15.71 -0.26 -2.58
CA VAL A 118 -15.98 -1.03 -1.36
C VAL A 118 -16.12 -2.54 -1.61
N GLY A 119 -16.33 -2.94 -2.87
CA GLY A 119 -16.69 -4.29 -3.25
C GLY A 119 -18.19 -4.45 -3.48
N THR A 120 -18.56 -5.37 -4.36
CA THR A 120 -19.96 -5.75 -4.63
C THR A 120 -20.34 -6.96 -3.80
N LEU A 121 -21.58 -6.99 -3.31
CA LEU A 121 -22.21 -8.21 -2.80
C LEU A 121 -23.16 -8.72 -3.88
N ASP A 122 -22.91 -9.92 -4.40
CA ASP A 122 -23.85 -10.61 -5.29
C ASP A 122 -24.78 -11.46 -4.43
N ILE A 123 -26.10 -11.29 -4.58
CA ILE A 123 -27.13 -11.91 -3.71
C ILE A 123 -28.02 -12.87 -4.52
N GLU A 124 -27.50 -13.49 -5.58
CA GLU A 124 -28.22 -14.57 -6.29
C GLU A 124 -28.39 -15.83 -5.43
#